data_AF-A0A133UCR0-F1
#
_entry.id   AF-A0A133UCR0-F1
#
_cell.length_a   1.000
_cell.length_b   1.000
_cell.length_c   1.000
_cell.angle_alpha   90.00
_cell.angle_beta   90.00
_cell.angle_gamma   90.00
#
_symmetry.space_group_name_H-M   'P 1'
#
loop_
_entity.id
_entity.type
_entity.pdbx_description
1 polymer ?
#
loop_
_entity_poly.entity_id
_entity_poly.type
_entity_poly.pdbx_seq_one_letter_code
_entity_poly.pdbx_strand_id
1 'polypeptide(L)' 'MPSKGLELTSPALDNGGKIPKGYTYDGKDVSPPLRISGADGETLAITMTDPDAGGFVHWL' A
#
# COMPACT_ATOMS: atom_id res chain seq x y z
N MET A 1 -15.35 20.18 11.85
CA MET A 1 -14.34 19.27 12.43
C MET A 1 -13.22 19.16 11.41
N PRO A 2 -11.93 19.33 11.76
CA PRO A 2 -10.88 18.96 10.81
C PRO A 2 -11.08 17.49 10.46
N SER A 3 -11.00 17.13 9.18
CA SER A 3 -11.02 15.73 8.77
C SER A 3 -9.91 15.00 9.53
N LYS A 4 -10.19 13.79 10.02
CA LYS A 4 -9.09 12.90 10.42
C LYS A 4 -8.24 12.71 9.16
N GLY A 5 -6.94 12.93 9.25
CA GLY A 5 -6.05 12.72 8.11
C GLY A 5 -6.25 11.31 7.53
N LEU A 6 -6.19 11.20 6.20
CA LEU A 6 -6.20 9.89 5.54
C LEU A 6 -4.94 9.14 5.96
N GLU A 7 -5.13 7.95 6.54
CA GLU A 7 -4.05 7.09 6.98
C GLU A 7 -4.11 5.75 6.25
N LEU A 8 -2.93 5.28 5.81
CA LEU A 8 -2.72 3.95 5.23
C LEU A 8 -1.65 3.24 6.05
N THR A 9 -1.98 2.06 6.58
CA THR A 9 -1.06 1.22 7.34
C THR A 9 -1.14 -0.22 6.88
N SER A 10 -0.15 -1.03 7.25
CA SER A 10 -0.17 -2.48 7.05
C SER A 10 0.35 -3.16 8.31
N PRO A 11 -0.28 -4.25 8.80
CA PRO A 11 0.33 -5.07 9.84
C PRO A 11 1.54 -5.88 9.33
N ALA A 12 1.79 -5.88 8.02
CA ALA A 12 2.85 -6.66 7.39
C ALA A 12 3.96 -5.82 6.76
N LEU A 13 3.72 -4.51 6.55
CA LEU A 13 4.70 -3.59 5.98
C LEU A 13 4.98 -2.45 6.95
N ASP A 14 6.26 -2.22 7.21
CA ASP A 14 6.71 -0.99 7.86
C ASP A 14 6.99 0.09 6.82
N ASN A 15 6.67 1.34 7.14
CA ASN A 15 6.96 2.46 6.25
C ASN A 15 8.48 2.61 6.03
N GLY A 16 8.93 2.59 4.77
CA GLY A 16 10.34 2.57 4.40
C GLY A 16 11.07 1.27 4.75
N GLY A 17 10.36 0.27 5.27
CA GLY A 17 10.90 -1.04 5.59
C GLY A 17 11.05 -1.93 4.36
N LYS A 18 11.74 -3.06 4.55
CA LYS A 18 11.85 -4.08 3.51
C LYS A 18 10.51 -4.82 3.36
N ILE A 19 10.06 -5.01 2.13
CA ILE A 19 8.88 -5.84 1.85
C ILE A 19 9.18 -7.30 2.26
N PRO A 20 8.38 -7.92 3.14
CA PRO A 20 8.57 -9.32 3.52
C PRO A 20 8.44 -10.25 2.31
N LYS A 21 9.30 -11.28 2.25
CA LYS A 21 9.38 -12.21 1.12
C LYS A 21 8.03 -12.78 0.69
N GLY A 22 7.08 -12.99 1.62
CA GLY A 22 5.76 -13.52 1.29
C GLY A 22 4.96 -12.69 0.28
N TYR A 23 5.26 -11.39 0.16
CA TYR A 23 4.58 -10.43 -0.71
C TYR A 23 5.43 -10.00 -1.91
N THR A 24 6.52 -10.70 -2.18
CA THR A 24 7.37 -10.44 -3.37
C THR A 24 7.19 -11.55 -4.39
N TYR A 25 7.79 -11.37 -5.57
CA TYR A 25 7.79 -12.37 -6.64
C TYR A 25 8.42 -13.72 -6.20
N ASP A 26 9.42 -13.69 -5.30
CA ASP A 26 10.07 -14.88 -4.74
C ASP A 26 9.20 -15.60 -3.68
N GLY A 27 8.05 -15.03 -3.34
CA GLY A 27 7.13 -15.53 -2.33
C GLY A 27 5.84 -16.04 -2.94
N LYS A 28 4.72 -15.56 -2.40
CA LYS A 28 3.38 -15.95 -2.86
C LYS A 28 2.84 -15.01 -3.93
N ASP A 29 3.52 -13.88 -4.18
CA ASP A 29 3.06 -12.83 -5.09
C ASP A 29 1.62 -12.39 -4.82
N VAL A 30 1.28 -12.27 -3.53
CA VAL A 30 -0.03 -11.81 -3.06
C VAL A 30 0.07 -10.41 -2.48
N SER A 31 -1.07 -9.71 -2.46
CA SER A 31 -1.14 -8.38 -1.87
C SER A 31 -0.95 -8.37 -0.35
N PRO A 32 -0.06 -7.51 0.21
CA PRO A 32 -0.04 -7.24 1.64
C PRO A 32 -1.37 -6.74 2.16
N PRO A 33 -1.75 -7.12 3.39
CA PRO A 33 -2.93 -6.58 4.04
C PRO A 33 -2.76 -5.07 4.25
N LEU A 34 -3.76 -4.29 3.87
CA LEU A 34 -3.80 -2.84 4.08
C LEU A 34 -4.93 -2.47 5.04
N ARG A 35 -4.73 -1.38 5.77
CA ARG A 35 -5.74 -0.72 6.61
C ARG A 35 -5.78 0.74 6.23
N ILE A 36 -6.98 1.22 5.91
CA ILE A 36 -7.23 2.61 5.55
C ILE A 36 -8.22 3.21 6.56
N SER A 37 -7.94 4.42 7.04
CA SER A 37 -8.83 5.17 7.93
C SER A 37 -8.80 6.66 7.63
N GLY A 38 -9.85 7.40 8.03
CA GLY A 38 -9.93 8.85 7.78
C GLY A 38 -10.30 9.21 6.34
N ALA A 39 -10.82 8.26 5.56
CA ALA A 39 -11.38 8.53 4.25
C ALA A 39 -12.81 9.10 4.36
N ASP A 40 -13.02 10.29 3.80
CA ASP A 40 -14.34 10.96 3.73
C ASP A 40 -14.97 10.88 2.33
N GLY A 41 -14.29 10.27 1.35
CA GLY A 41 -14.74 10.15 -0.05
C GLY A 41 -15.67 8.96 -0.28
N GLU A 42 -16.48 9.04 -1.36
CA GLU A 42 -17.37 7.95 -1.79
C GLU A 42 -16.61 6.74 -2.33
N THR A 43 -15.41 6.98 -2.87
CA THR A 43 -14.56 5.96 -3.48
C THR A 43 -13.10 6.15 -3.07
N LEU A 44 -12.35 5.04 -3.07
CA LEU A 44 -10.92 5.02 -2.83
C LEU A 44 -10.24 4.25 -3.96
N ALA A 45 -9.08 4.74 -4.38
CA ALA A 45 -8.17 4.04 -5.28
C ALA A 45 -6.83 3.80 -4.56
N ILE A 46 -6.17 2.69 -4.85
CA ILE A 46 -4.88 2.32 -4.25
C ILE A 46 -3.93 2.01 -5.39
N THR A 47 -2.80 2.71 -5.43
CA THR A 47 -1.71 2.40 -6.36
C THR A 47 -0.45 2.00 -5.61
N MET A 48 0.29 1.06 -6.19
CA MET A 48 1.64 0.73 -5.75
C MET A 48 2.57 0.85 -6.94
N THR A 49 3.44 1.86 -6.90
CA THR A 49 4.33 2.20 -8.02
C THR A 49 5.78 2.05 -7.57
N ASP A 50 6.58 1.37 -8.39
CA ASP A 50 8.02 1.25 -8.21
C ASP A 50 8.75 2.34 -9.04
N PRO A 51 9.27 3.40 -8.40
CA PRO A 51 10.02 4.45 -9.10
C PRO A 51 11.37 3.94 -9.64
N ASP A 52 11.95 2.89 -9.05
CA ASP A 52 13.24 2.34 -9.45
C ASP A 52 13.12 1.46 -10.71
N ALA A 53 11.91 0.98 -11.01
CA ALA A 53 11.57 0.25 -12.23
C ALA A 53 10.96 1.16 -13.32
N GLY A 54 11.38 2.42 -13.40
CA GLY A 54 10.88 3.37 -14.40
C GLY A 54 9.42 3.77 -14.21
N GLY A 55 8.93 3.71 -12.96
CA GLY A 55 7.54 4.04 -12.62
C GLY A 55 6.55 2.90 -12.89
N PHE A 56 7.01 1.65 -12.82
CA PHE A 56 6.14 0.49 -13.02
C PHE A 56 5.02 0.45 -11.97
N VAL A 57 3.77 0.33 -12.43
CA VAL A 57 2.59 0.24 -11.56
C VAL A 57 2.30 -1.23 -11.29
N HIS A 58 2.56 -1.68 -10.07
CA HIS A 58 2.27 -3.04 -9.63
C HIS A 58 0.76 -3.23 -9.42
N TRP A 59 0.09 -2.27 -8.76
CA TRP A 59 -1.36 -2.28 -8.53
C TRP A 59 -2.02 -0.96 -8.91
N LEU A 60 -3.28 -1.05 -9.35
CA LEU A 60 -4.19 0.05 -9.65
C LEU A 60 -5.61 -0.30 -9.23
#